data_AF-A0A2W6FFQ4-F1
#
_entry.id   AF-A0A2W6FFQ4-F1
#
_cell.length_a   1.000
_cell.length_b   1.000
_cell.length_c   1.000
_cell.angle_alpha   90.00
_cell.angle_beta   90.00
_cell.angle_gamma   90.00
#
_symmetry.space_group_name_H-M   'P 1'
#
loop_
_entity.id
_entity.type
_entity.pdbx_description
1 polymer ?
#
loop_
_entity_poly.entity_id
_entity_poly.type
_entity_poly.pdbx_seq_one_letter_code
_entity_poly.pdbx_strand_id
1 'polypeptide(L)'
;MAQHSRRSFLKHASVGAAAVGAAAVVPAVLAAPADAAPAGPAHAGPFVAWVKDAKAGQISVLVGEHEVVHTDRKLATRLAQIAAQAPKS
;
A
#
# COMPACT_ATOMS: atom_id res chain seq x y z
N MET A 1 -29.49 -13.94 -11.88
CA MET A 1 -28.96 -12.96 -12.85
C MET A 1 -27.57 -12.46 -12.42
N ALA A 2 -26.50 -13.26 -12.56
CA ALA A 2 -25.11 -12.79 -12.36
C ALA A 2 -24.01 -13.65 -13.04
N GLN A 3 -24.35 -14.78 -13.69
CA GLN A 3 -23.35 -15.66 -14.32
C GLN A 3 -22.84 -15.16 -15.69
N HIS A 4 -23.50 -14.17 -16.30
CA HIS A 4 -23.17 -13.69 -17.65
C HIS A 4 -22.12 -12.56 -17.67
N SER A 5 -21.94 -11.84 -16.55
CA SER A 5 -21.05 -10.66 -16.49
C SER A 5 -19.57 -11.05 -16.34
N ARG A 6 -19.25 -12.13 -15.61
CA ARG A 6 -17.86 -12.58 -15.43
C ARG A 6 -17.26 -13.25 -16.69
N ARG A 7 -18.06 -14.02 -17.42
CA ARG A 7 -17.58 -14.73 -18.63
C ARG A 7 -17.38 -13.80 -19.84
N SER A 8 -18.11 -12.69 -19.94
CA SER A 8 -17.85 -11.70 -21.00
C SER A 8 -16.54 -10.94 -20.74
N PHE A 9 -16.25 -10.59 -19.48
CA PHE A 9 -15.00 -9.93 -19.11
C PHE A 9 -13.76 -10.78 -19.41
N LEU A 10 -13.80 -12.09 -19.12
CA LEU A 10 -12.67 -12.99 -19.40
C LEU A 10 -12.44 -13.27 -20.89
N LYS A 11 -13.44 -13.07 -21.76
CA LYS A 11 -13.30 -13.21 -23.22
C LYS A 11 -12.58 -12.03 -23.89
N HIS A 12 -12.47 -10.89 -23.21
CA HIS A 12 -11.78 -9.71 -23.74
C HIS A 12 -10.29 -9.64 -23.34
N ALA A 13 -9.79 -10.62 -22.56
CA ALA A 13 -8.41 -10.65 -22.10
C ALA A 13 -7.42 -11.36 -23.07
N SER A 14 -7.86 -11.75 -24.27
CA SER A 14 -7.04 -12.56 -25.17
C SER A 14 -7.04 -12.05 -26.62
N VAL A 15 -6.48 -10.87 -26.87
CA VAL A 15 -5.95 -10.51 -28.20
C VAL A 15 -4.77 -9.54 -28.03
N GLY A 16 -3.59 -9.95 -28.48
CA GLY A 16 -2.41 -9.09 -28.54
C GLY A 16 -1.14 -9.85 -28.90
N ALA A 17 -1.13 -10.54 -30.04
CA ALA A 17 0.07 -11.19 -30.58
C ALA A 17 0.99 -10.18 -31.29
N ALA A 18 2.29 -10.37 -31.06
CA ALA A 18 3.50 -9.77 -31.62
C ALA A 18 3.42 -8.92 -32.91
N ALA A 19 4.04 -7.73 -32.86
CA ALA A 19 4.64 -7.05 -34.01
C ALA A 19 6.15 -6.95 -33.78
N VAL A 20 6.93 -7.56 -34.67
CA VAL A 20 8.39 -7.51 -34.68
C VAL A 20 8.81 -6.26 -35.46
N GLY A 21 9.55 -5.33 -34.85
CA GLY A 21 10.06 -4.15 -35.55
C GLY A 21 10.79 -3.13 -34.65
N ALA A 22 12.13 -3.17 -34.69
CA ALA A 22 13.11 -2.12 -34.43
C ALA A 22 12.90 -1.09 -33.26
N ALA A 23 13.72 -1.27 -32.22
CA ALA A 23 14.41 -0.25 -31.42
C ALA A 23 13.69 1.08 -31.09
N ALA A 24 13.13 1.14 -29.88
CA ALA A 24 13.27 2.32 -29.01
C ALA A 24 13.38 1.82 -27.56
N VAL A 25 14.59 1.88 -27.01
CA VAL A 25 14.88 1.65 -25.59
C VAL A 25 14.15 2.73 -24.81
N VAL A 26 12.99 2.42 -24.25
CA VAL A 26 12.36 3.26 -23.24
C VAL A 26 12.83 2.72 -21.89
N PRO A 27 13.78 3.36 -21.20
CA PRO A 27 13.99 3.04 -19.80
C PRO A 27 12.78 3.62 -19.06
N ALA A 28 11.70 2.83 -18.97
CA ALA A 28 10.69 3.06 -17.96
C ALA A 28 11.40 2.83 -16.63
N VAL A 29 11.93 3.92 -16.08
CA VAL A 29 12.52 4.00 -14.76
C VAL A 29 11.53 3.36 -13.80
N LEU A 30 11.80 2.12 -13.44
CA LEU A 30 11.26 1.52 -12.24
C LEU A 30 11.65 2.48 -11.13
N ALA A 31 10.72 3.33 -10.71
CA ALA A 31 10.84 4.10 -9.48
C ALA A 31 10.83 3.06 -8.35
N ALA A 32 11.99 2.42 -8.15
CA ALA A 32 12.26 1.63 -6.99
C ALA A 32 12.00 2.52 -5.78
N PRO A 33 11.21 2.09 -4.79
CA PRO A 33 11.16 2.79 -3.53
C PRO A 33 12.56 2.73 -2.93
N ALA A 34 13.31 3.82 -3.08
CA ALA A 34 14.59 4.03 -2.43
C ALA A 34 14.32 4.31 -0.95
N ASP A 35 13.99 3.26 -0.20
CA ASP A 35 14.13 3.23 1.25
C ASP A 35 14.11 1.79 1.76
N ALA A 36 15.02 0.96 1.24
CA ALA A 36 15.32 -0.32 1.85
C ALA A 36 16.40 -0.12 2.93
N ALA A 37 16.07 0.63 3.97
CA ALA A 37 16.79 0.48 5.23
C ALA A 37 16.70 -1.01 5.64
N PRO A 38 17.76 -1.61 6.18
CA PRO A 38 17.70 -3.01 6.61
C PRO A 38 16.55 -3.15 7.60
N ALA A 39 15.52 -3.90 7.20
CA ALA A 39 14.38 -4.17 8.05
C ALA A 39 14.92 -4.95 9.26
N GLY A 40 14.99 -4.27 10.41
CA GLY A 40 15.20 -4.93 11.68
C GLY A 40 14.14 -6.01 11.91
N PRO A 41 14.33 -6.89 12.90
CA PRO A 41 13.35 -7.93 13.20
C PRO A 41 11.96 -7.32 13.39
N ALA A 42 11.01 -7.73 12.55
CA ALA A 42 9.63 -7.27 12.61
C ALA A 42 8.88 -7.99 13.73
N HIS A 43 8.00 -7.27 14.44
CA HIS A 43 7.12 -7.89 15.42
C HIS A 43 6.08 -8.78 14.73
N ALA A 44 5.96 -10.03 15.19
CA ALA A 44 5.08 -11.03 14.56
C ALA A 44 3.67 -11.12 15.17
N GLY A 45 3.42 -10.46 16.31
CA GLY A 45 2.13 -10.48 17.01
C GLY A 45 1.19 -9.34 16.60
N PRO A 46 -0.07 -9.36 17.07
CA PRO A 46 -0.99 -8.25 16.89
C PRO A 46 -0.52 -7.03 17.68
N PHE A 47 -0.68 -5.86 17.08
CA PHE A 47 -0.38 -4.58 17.70
C PHE A 47 -1.39 -3.53 17.25
N VAL A 48 -1.50 -2.44 18.00
CA VAL A 48 -2.39 -1.33 17.68
C VAL A 48 -1.56 -0.08 17.42
N ALA A 49 -1.81 0.60 16.31
CA ALA A 49 -1.22 1.90 16.03
C ALA A 49 -2.27 2.98 16.28
N TRP A 50 -2.02 3.85 17.25
CA TRP A 50 -2.82 5.02 17.53
C TRP A 50 -2.15 6.28 16.96
N VAL A 51 -2.84 6.97 16.05
CA VAL A 51 -2.36 8.24 15.52
C VAL A 51 -2.82 9.37 16.45
N LYS A 52 -1.87 9.97 17.18
CA LYS A 52 -2.13 11.11 18.09
C LYS A 52 -2.34 12.40 17.31
N ASP A 53 -1.48 12.67 16.31
CA ASP A 53 -1.61 13.82 15.42
C ASP A 53 -1.07 13.49 14.03
N ALA A 54 -1.97 13.44 13.04
CA ALA A 54 -1.61 13.14 11.65
C ALA A 54 -0.82 14.26 10.96
N LYS A 55 -0.98 15.53 11.39
CA LYS A 55 -0.23 16.67 10.83
C LYS A 55 1.19 16.71 11.36
N ALA A 56 1.37 16.51 12.68
CA ALA A 56 2.68 16.41 13.30
C ALA A 56 3.40 15.08 13.00
N GLY A 57 2.65 14.05 12.60
CA GLY A 57 3.18 12.73 12.31
C GLY A 57 3.37 11.85 13.54
N GLN A 58 2.73 12.16 14.66
CA GLN A 58 2.88 11.42 15.90
C GLN A 58 1.99 10.18 15.92
N ILE A 59 2.63 9.02 16.04
CA ILE A 59 2.02 7.71 16.11
C ILE A 59 2.51 7.02 17.38
N SER A 60 1.60 6.38 18.10
CA SER A 60 1.92 5.55 19.26
C SER A 60 1.53 4.12 18.93
N VAL A 61 2.52 3.23 18.92
CA VAL A 61 2.34 1.82 18.65
C VAL A 61 2.32 1.09 19.99
N LEU A 62 1.19 0.44 20.27
CA LEU A 62 0.97 -0.34 21.48
C LEU A 62 1.20 -1.83 21.16
N VAL A 63 2.14 -2.44 21.87
CA VAL A 63 2.52 -3.85 21.73
C VAL A 63 2.61 -4.47 23.12
N GLY A 64 1.66 -5.35 23.46
CA GLY A 64 1.55 -5.90 24.81
C GLY A 64 1.36 -4.78 25.84
N GLU A 65 2.30 -4.63 26.77
CA GLU A 65 2.31 -3.59 27.82
C GLU A 65 3.20 -2.38 27.47
N HIS A 66 3.80 -2.39 26.28
CA HIS A 66 4.73 -1.35 25.86
C HIS A 66 4.07 -0.38 24.87
N GLU A 67 4.30 0.91 25.09
CA GLU A 67 3.99 1.97 24.14
C GLU A 67 5.28 2.49 23.51
N VAL A 68 5.31 2.52 22.17
CA VAL A 68 6.42 3.09 21.39
C VAL A 68 5.90 4.29 20.63
N VAL A 69 6.43 5.48 20.93
CA VAL A 69 6.11 6.71 20.20
C VAL A 69 7.04 6.82 19.00
N HIS A 70 6.46 6.87 17.81
CA HIS A 70 7.17 7.05 16.56
C HIS A 70 6.65 8.30 15.83
N THR A 71 7.57 9.09 15.26
CA THR A 71 7.22 10.29 14.52
C THR A 71 7.52 10.10 13.04
N ASP A 72 6.46 9.85 12.25
CA ASP A 72 6.52 9.80 10.79
C ASP A 72 5.25 10.39 10.19
N ARG A 73 5.41 11.56 9.56
CA ARG A 73 4.32 12.28 8.92
C ARG A 73 3.74 11.55 7.71
N LYS A 74 4.57 10.85 6.92
CA LYS A 74 4.11 10.10 5.74
C LYS A 74 3.25 8.92 6.19
N LEU A 75 3.72 8.16 7.17
CA LEU A 75 2.96 7.03 7.73
C LEU A 75 1.65 7.49 8.36
N ALA A 76 1.68 8.55 9.18
CA ALA A 76 0.49 9.06 9.86
C ALA A 76 -0.57 9.54 8.87
N THR A 77 -0.16 10.21 7.78
CA THR A 77 -1.08 10.64 6.72
C THR A 77 -1.72 9.45 6.01
N ARG A 78 -0.96 8.38 5.72
CA ARG A 78 -1.51 7.17 5.10
C ARG A 78 -2.53 6.48 6.01
N LEU A 79 -2.23 6.35 7.29
CA LEU A 79 -3.17 5.78 8.26
C LEU A 79 -4.45 6.61 8.37
N ALA A 80 -4.34 7.94 8.38
CA ALA A 80 -5.49 8.84 8.38
C ALA A 80 -6.37 8.71 7.12
N GLN A 81 -5.76 8.52 5.94
CA GLN A 81 -6.49 8.27 4.69
C GLN A 81 -7.24 6.93 4.69
N ILE A 82 -6.67 5.90 5.30
CA ILE A 82 -7.34 4.60 5.49
C ILE A 82 -8.50 4.77 6.46
N ALA A 83 -8.30 5.46 7.58
CA ALA A 83 -9.35 5.73 8.55
C ALA A 83 -10.53 6.52 7.94
N ALA A 84 -10.27 7.43 6.99
CA ALA A 84 -11.32 8.18 6.29
C ALA A 84 -12.24 7.30 5.42
N GLN A 85 -11.82 6.08 5.07
CA GLN A 85 -12.63 5.11 4.32
C GLN A 85 -13.55 4.28 5.22
N ALA A 86 -13.39 4.36 6.54
CA ALA A 86 -14.26 3.66 7.47
C ALA A 86 -15.71 4.21 7.33
N PRO A 87 -16.73 3.33 7.32
CA PRO A 87 -18.11 3.77 7.24
C PRO A 87 -18.43 4.66 8.45
N LYS A 88 -18.96 5.86 8.17
CA LYS A 88 -19.51 6.71 9.22
C LYS A 88 -20.71 5.97 9.82
N SER A 89 -20.64 5.71 11.12
CA SER A 89 -21.75 5.14 11.90
C SER A 89 -22.88 6.15 12.05
#